data_AF-A0A1W0WEI7-F1
#
_entry.id   AF-A0A1W0WEI7-F1
#
_cell.length_a   1.000
_cell.length_b   1.000
_cell.length_c   1.000
_cell.angle_alpha   90.00
_cell.angle_beta   90.00
_cell.angle_gamma   90.00
#
_symmetry.space_group_name_H-M   'P 1'
#
loop_
_entity.id
_entity.type
_entity.pdbx_description
1 polymer ?
#
loop_
_entity_poly.entity_id
_entity_poly.type
_entity_poly.pdbx_seq_one_letter_code
_entity_poly.pdbx_strand_id
1 'polypeptide(L)'
;MPKGKKAQKTEAKRRLRNSSAKEGAVRVLTSDDTVAPAKPETLYGPRSEHPLADSDVDYPTAPGVTDPVPAAVTEAKVPDAIRSLSNYSDGGIDGLLSQHLKDMTNGAVGQTFNRLVVKHVALLNAMLRGGLPEDILL
;
A
#
# COMPACT_ATOMS: atom_id res chain seq x y z
N MET A 1 -24.37 9.54 -22.53
CA MET A 1 -25.07 9.72 -21.22
C MET A 1 -24.02 9.92 -20.13
N PRO A 2 -23.90 11.10 -19.50
CA PRO A 2 -22.85 11.38 -18.53
C PRO A 2 -23.14 10.65 -17.21
N LYS A 3 -22.52 9.49 -16.99
CA LYS A 3 -22.57 8.78 -15.70
C LYS A 3 -21.60 9.33 -14.64
N GLY A 4 -20.77 10.33 -14.98
CA GLY A 4 -19.59 10.72 -14.18
C GLY A 4 -19.85 11.37 -12.83
N LYS A 5 -20.75 12.36 -12.73
CA LYS A 5 -20.82 13.23 -11.53
C LYS A 5 -21.40 12.55 -10.27
N LYS A 6 -22.34 11.61 -10.43
CA LYS A 6 -22.91 10.89 -9.26
C LYS A 6 -21.91 9.91 -8.66
N ALA A 7 -21.20 9.15 -9.48
CA ALA A 7 -20.18 8.20 -9.01
C ALA A 7 -19.00 8.94 -8.34
N GLN A 8 -18.51 10.01 -8.97
CA GLN A 8 -17.46 10.87 -8.42
C GLN A 8 -17.85 11.48 -7.06
N LYS A 9 -19.09 11.96 -6.93
CA LYS A 9 -19.62 12.48 -5.66
C LYS A 9 -19.75 11.38 -4.59
N THR A 10 -20.12 10.16 -4.96
CA THR A 10 -20.19 9.02 -4.03
C THR A 10 -18.81 8.60 -3.56
N GLU A 11 -17.82 8.54 -4.46
CA GLU A 11 -16.44 8.18 -4.12
C GLU A 11 -15.76 9.28 -3.29
N ALA A 12 -15.93 10.55 -3.65
CA ALA A 12 -15.45 11.66 -2.84
C ALA A 12 -16.08 11.66 -1.43
N LYS A 13 -17.37 11.35 -1.31
CA LYS A 13 -18.02 11.16 0.00
C LYS A 13 -17.41 9.99 0.77
N ARG A 14 -17.11 8.86 0.11
CA ARG A 14 -16.42 7.72 0.74
C ARG A 14 -15.08 8.15 1.32
N ARG A 15 -14.28 8.87 0.53
CA ARG A 15 -12.96 9.40 0.93
C ARG A 15 -13.06 10.41 2.07
N LEU A 16 -14.04 11.32 2.04
CA LEU A 16 -14.27 12.28 3.12
C LEU A 16 -14.67 11.63 4.45
N ARG A 17 -15.42 10.53 4.44
CA ARG A 17 -15.78 9.80 5.67
C ARG A 17 -14.56 9.22 6.36
N ASN A 18 -13.54 8.83 5.61
CA ASN A 18 -12.33 8.21 6.15
C ASN A 18 -11.26 9.26 6.57
N SER A 19 -11.72 10.36 7.18
CA SER A 19 -11.05 11.48 7.89
C SER A 19 -9.71 12.07 7.38
N SER A 20 -8.79 11.29 6.82
CA SER A 20 -7.48 11.72 6.29
C SER A 20 -7.43 11.91 4.78
N ALA A 21 -8.40 11.40 4.02
CA ALA A 21 -8.41 11.51 2.56
C ALA A 21 -9.12 12.77 2.03
N LYS A 22 -9.11 13.89 2.76
CA LYS A 22 -9.74 15.15 2.31
C LYS A 22 -9.17 15.61 0.97
N GLU A 23 -7.85 15.54 0.82
CA GLU A 23 -7.17 15.89 -0.43
C GLU A 23 -7.41 14.83 -1.52
N GLY A 24 -7.49 13.56 -1.16
CA GLY A 24 -7.91 12.49 -2.07
C GLY A 24 -9.34 12.66 -2.58
N ALA A 25 -10.23 13.22 -1.77
CA ALA A 25 -11.58 13.58 -2.16
C ALA A 25 -11.60 14.85 -3.04
N VAL A 26 -10.80 15.87 -2.72
CA VAL A 26 -10.61 17.06 -3.57
C VAL A 26 -10.10 16.62 -4.93
N ARG A 27 -9.06 15.79 -5.01
CA ARG A 27 -8.53 15.26 -6.26
C ARG A 27 -9.59 14.53 -7.07
N VAL A 28 -10.43 13.71 -6.42
CA VAL A 28 -11.54 13.04 -7.10
C VAL A 28 -12.57 14.04 -7.62
N LEU A 29 -12.88 15.11 -6.86
CA LEU A 29 -13.86 16.12 -7.26
C LEU A 29 -13.35 17.08 -8.35
N THR A 30 -12.04 17.35 -8.38
CA THR A 30 -11.40 18.26 -9.35
C THR A 30 -10.83 17.53 -10.56
N SER A 31 -10.80 16.19 -10.55
CA SER A 31 -10.35 15.42 -11.70
C SER A 31 -11.44 15.37 -12.77
N ASP A 32 -11.03 15.60 -14.02
CA ASP A 32 -11.83 15.36 -15.21
C ASP A 32 -11.66 13.93 -15.73
N ASP A 33 -10.90 13.07 -15.02
CA ASP A 33 -10.69 11.68 -15.37
C ASP A 33 -12.03 10.94 -15.39
N THR A 34 -12.23 10.17 -16.45
CA THR A 34 -13.39 9.31 -16.59
C THR A 34 -12.92 7.90 -16.89
N VAL A 35 -13.77 6.92 -16.55
CA VAL A 35 -13.49 5.53 -16.91
C VAL A 35 -13.41 5.45 -18.44
N ALA A 36 -12.25 5.02 -18.94
CA ALA A 36 -12.05 4.87 -20.36
C ALA A 36 -13.08 3.89 -20.95
N PRO A 37 -13.63 4.17 -22.14
CA PRO A 37 -14.64 3.32 -22.75
C PRO A 37 -14.05 1.94 -23.07
N ALA A 38 -14.85 0.87 -22.98
CA ALA A 38 -14.41 -0.49 -23.31
C ALA A 38 -14.30 -0.66 -24.84
N LYS A 39 -13.26 -0.08 -25.45
CA LYS A 39 -12.94 -0.21 -26.86
C LYS A 39 -11.57 -0.87 -27.06
N PRO A 40 -11.30 -1.49 -28.21
CA PRO A 40 -10.01 -2.13 -28.45
C PRO A 40 -8.83 -1.17 -28.28
N GLU A 41 -8.98 0.10 -28.68
CA GLU A 41 -7.92 1.12 -28.59
C GLU A 41 -7.52 1.40 -27.13
N THR A 42 -8.48 1.32 -26.20
CA THR A 42 -8.25 1.48 -24.76
C THR A 42 -7.40 0.36 -24.17
N LEU A 43 -7.34 -0.80 -24.84
CA LEU A 43 -6.49 -1.91 -24.47
C LEU A 43 -5.15 -1.91 -25.23
N TYR A 44 -5.15 -1.55 -26.52
CA TYR A 44 -3.93 -1.52 -27.33
C TYR A 44 -2.98 -0.40 -26.95
N GLY A 45 -3.49 0.79 -26.58
CA GLY A 45 -2.67 1.93 -26.17
C GLY A 45 -1.73 1.57 -25.01
N PRO A 46 -2.26 1.19 -23.83
CA PRO A 46 -1.42 0.79 -22.70
C PRO A 46 -0.49 -0.37 -23.04
N ARG A 47 -0.97 -1.39 -23.76
CA ARG A 47 -0.14 -2.54 -24.16
C ARG A 47 1.05 -2.18 -25.04
N SER A 48 0.91 -1.14 -25.88
CA SER A 48 2.01 -0.68 -26.75
C SER A 48 3.07 0.13 -26.00
N GLU A 49 2.71 0.75 -24.88
CA GLU A 49 3.65 1.47 -24.00
C GLU A 49 4.37 0.52 -23.02
N HIS A 50 3.74 -0.60 -22.68
CA HIS A 50 4.37 -1.59 -21.82
C HIS A 50 5.42 -2.40 -22.60
N PRO A 51 6.58 -2.68 -21.99
CA PRO A 51 7.50 -3.68 -22.51
C PRO A 51 6.76 -5.02 -22.69
N LEU A 52 7.17 -5.79 -23.70
CA LEU A 52 6.77 -7.20 -23.78
C LEU A 52 7.16 -7.88 -22.47
N ALA A 53 6.28 -8.74 -21.95
CA ALA A 53 6.63 -9.56 -20.80
C ALA A 53 7.89 -10.36 -21.15
N ASP A 54 8.88 -10.33 -20.27
CA ASP A 54 10.10 -11.11 -20.46
C ASP A 54 9.72 -12.59 -20.60
N SER A 55 10.31 -13.26 -21.59
CA SER A 55 10.01 -14.66 -21.90
C SER A 55 10.50 -15.61 -20.82
N ASP A 56 11.51 -15.19 -20.06
CA ASP A 56 12.08 -15.93 -18.96
C ASP A 56 11.66 -15.27 -17.65
N VAL A 57 10.87 -15.99 -16.88
CA VAL A 57 10.63 -15.66 -15.47
C VAL A 57 11.87 -16.13 -14.70
N ASP A 58 12.99 -15.44 -14.90
CA ASP A 58 14.23 -15.71 -14.19
C ASP A 58 14.13 -15.10 -12.79
N TYR A 59 13.37 -15.78 -11.94
CA TYR A 59 13.37 -15.45 -10.53
C TYR A 59 14.74 -15.77 -9.96
N PRO A 60 15.33 -14.87 -9.16
CA PRO A 60 16.59 -15.18 -8.49
C PRO A 60 16.41 -16.45 -7.65
N THR A 61 17.44 -17.29 -7.63
CA THR A 61 17.45 -18.47 -6.77
C THR A 61 17.24 -18.03 -5.32
N ALA A 62 16.41 -18.76 -4.58
CA ALA A 62 16.16 -18.44 -3.17
C ALA A 62 17.49 -18.37 -2.41
N PRO A 63 17.65 -17.37 -1.52
CA PRO A 63 18.91 -17.19 -0.81
C PRO A 63 19.22 -18.42 0.05
N GLY A 64 20.46 -18.90 -0.05
CA GLY A 64 20.98 -20.02 0.72
C GLY A 64 21.44 -19.62 2.12
N VAL A 65 21.80 -20.61 2.94
CA VAL A 65 22.23 -20.41 4.33
C VAL A 65 23.52 -19.56 4.44
N THR A 66 24.31 -19.52 3.38
CA THR A 66 25.56 -18.75 3.30
C THR A 66 25.36 -17.31 2.82
N ASP A 67 24.17 -16.96 2.35
CA ASP A 67 23.90 -15.63 1.83
C ASP A 67 23.77 -14.60 2.97
N PRO A 68 24.16 -13.34 2.72
CA PRO A 68 24.13 -12.30 3.72
C PRO A 68 22.69 -12.02 4.17
N VAL A 69 22.48 -12.09 5.49
CA VAL A 69 21.19 -11.75 6.10
C VAL A 69 21.03 -10.22 6.14
N PRO A 70 19.86 -9.68 5.76
CA PRO A 70 19.58 -8.25 5.91
C PRO A 70 19.77 -7.75 7.34
N ALA A 71 20.18 -6.48 7.47
CA ALA A 71 20.32 -5.84 8.78
C ALA A 71 18.98 -5.84 9.53
N ALA A 72 19.03 -6.19 10.82
CA ALA A 72 17.82 -6.25 11.64
C ALA A 72 17.15 -4.87 11.77
N VAL A 73 15.82 -4.87 11.69
CA VAL A 73 14.99 -3.70 11.97
C VAL A 73 14.96 -3.48 13.49
N THR A 74 15.15 -2.23 13.90
CA THR A 74 15.09 -1.83 15.31
C THR A 74 13.80 -1.07 15.60
N GLU A 75 13.39 -1.06 16.87
CA GLU A 75 12.18 -0.34 17.32
C GLU A 75 12.22 1.15 17.02
N ALA A 76 13.40 1.77 16.98
CA ALA A 76 13.54 3.18 16.63
C ALA A 76 13.17 3.49 15.17
N LYS A 77 13.43 2.55 14.24
CA LYS A 77 13.20 2.75 12.80
C LYS A 77 11.73 2.64 12.40
N VAL A 78 10.96 1.84 13.13
CA VAL A 78 9.56 1.54 12.76
C VAL A 78 8.65 2.77 12.86
N PRO A 79 8.66 3.56 13.95
CA PRO A 79 7.85 4.77 14.04
C PRO A 79 8.15 5.78 12.92
N ASP A 80 9.43 5.94 12.57
CA ASP A 80 9.83 6.88 11.53
C ASP A 80 9.40 6.40 10.14
N ALA A 81 9.50 5.10 9.88
CA ALA A 81 8.98 4.50 8.66
C ALA A 81 7.44 4.61 8.56
N ILE A 82 6.72 4.47 9.68
CA ILE A 82 5.26 4.64 9.68
C ILE A 82 4.88 6.11 9.45
N ARG A 83 5.63 7.05 10.03
CA ARG A 83 5.40 8.50 9.83
C ARG A 83 5.65 8.93 8.39
N SER A 84 6.59 8.29 7.68
CA SER A 84 6.91 8.62 6.29
C SER A 84 5.84 8.18 5.28
N LEU A 85 4.90 7.30 5.67
CA LEU A 85 3.80 6.89 4.80
C LEU A 85 2.98 8.09 4.34
N SER A 86 2.50 8.09 3.10
CA SER A 86 1.58 9.14 2.65
C SER A 86 0.23 9.01 3.36
N ASN A 87 -0.32 10.12 3.86
CA ASN A 87 -1.69 10.14 4.42
C ASN A 87 -2.76 9.87 3.36
N TYR A 88 -2.38 9.93 2.08
CA TYR A 88 -3.25 9.81 0.91
C TYR A 88 -3.25 8.41 0.29
N SER A 89 -2.60 7.43 0.94
CA SER A 89 -2.69 6.04 0.51
C SER A 89 -4.15 5.57 0.59
N ASP A 90 -4.69 5.04 -0.50
CA ASP A 90 -5.99 4.36 -0.47
C ASP A 90 -5.82 3.07 0.34
N GLY A 91 -6.80 2.76 1.19
CA GLY A 91 -6.70 1.60 2.08
C GLY A 91 -6.61 0.32 1.27
N GLY A 92 -5.91 -0.68 1.82
CA GLY A 92 -5.84 -2.01 1.22
C GLY A 92 -7.20 -2.70 1.16
N ILE A 93 -7.20 -4.00 0.83
CA ILE A 93 -8.43 -4.83 0.86
C ILE A 93 -9.09 -4.85 2.25
N ASP A 94 -8.31 -4.62 3.30
CA ASP A 94 -8.73 -4.51 4.69
C ASP A 94 -9.36 -3.15 5.04
N GLY A 95 -9.31 -2.17 4.14
CA GLY A 95 -9.80 -0.82 4.35
C GLY A 95 -8.97 -0.01 5.36
N LEU A 96 -7.81 -0.51 5.79
CA LEU A 96 -6.92 0.22 6.69
C LEU A 96 -6.11 1.25 5.90
N LEU A 97 -6.21 2.51 6.31
CA LEU A 97 -5.42 3.61 5.76
C LEU A 97 -4.09 3.72 6.51
N SER A 98 -3.07 4.26 5.84
CA SER A 98 -1.82 4.62 6.52
C SER A 98 -2.05 5.55 7.71
N GLN A 99 -3.09 6.41 7.66
CA GLN A 99 -3.48 7.24 8.80
C GLN A 99 -3.87 6.39 10.02
N HIS A 100 -4.64 5.32 9.86
CA HIS A 100 -5.02 4.48 10.99
C HIS A 100 -3.79 3.90 11.68
N LEU A 101 -2.79 3.49 10.90
CA LEU A 101 -1.52 3.00 11.44
C LEU A 101 -0.74 4.11 12.17
N LYS A 102 -0.69 5.32 11.61
CA LYS A 102 -0.10 6.50 12.27
C LYS A 102 -0.81 6.87 13.57
N ASP A 103 -2.14 6.80 13.59
CA ASP A 103 -2.94 7.12 14.77
C ASP A 103 -2.72 6.07 15.88
N MET A 104 -2.72 4.77 15.52
CA MET A 104 -2.42 3.67 16.46
C MET A 104 -0.98 3.73 16.98
N THR A 105 -0.07 4.33 16.21
CA THR A 105 1.34 4.49 16.59
C THR A 105 1.71 5.90 17.06
N ASN A 106 0.71 6.74 17.32
CA ASN A 106 0.96 8.05 17.89
C ASN A 106 1.37 7.91 19.35
N GLY A 107 2.31 8.74 19.83
CA GLY A 107 2.83 8.67 21.20
C GLY A 107 1.76 8.83 22.29
N ALA A 108 0.59 9.36 21.93
CA ALA A 108 -0.58 9.48 22.80
C ALA A 108 -1.21 8.14 23.21
N VAL A 109 -0.92 7.03 22.50
CA VAL A 109 -1.55 5.71 22.75
C VAL A 109 -0.74 4.86 23.75
N GLY A 110 0.32 5.41 24.37
CA GLY A 110 1.02 4.82 25.51
C GLY A 110 1.53 3.39 25.28
N GLN A 111 1.06 2.44 26.10
CA GLN A 111 1.52 1.03 26.03
C GLN A 111 1.11 0.31 24.74
N THR A 112 0.00 0.69 24.11
CA THR A 112 -0.47 0.07 22.87
C THR A 112 0.48 0.35 21.72
N PHE A 113 1.04 1.57 21.66
CA PHE A 113 2.08 1.94 20.69
C PHE A 113 3.30 1.03 20.82
N ASN A 114 3.85 0.90 22.03
CA ASN A 114 5.04 0.07 22.28
C ASN A 114 4.80 -1.39 21.88
N ARG A 115 3.65 -1.96 22.26
CA ARG A 115 3.29 -3.34 21.88
C ARG A 115 3.19 -3.51 20.37
N LEU A 116 2.59 -2.55 19.67
CA LEU A 116 2.44 -2.61 18.22
C LEU A 116 3.79 -2.48 17.50
N VAL A 117 4.66 -1.59 17.95
CA VAL A 117 6.03 -1.43 17.42
C VAL A 117 6.85 -2.70 17.61
N VAL A 118 6.85 -3.27 18.81
CA VAL A 118 7.56 -4.54 19.10
C VAL A 118 7.07 -5.66 18.18
N LYS A 119 5.75 -5.78 17.97
CA LYS A 119 5.19 -6.80 17.08
C LYS A 119 5.52 -6.54 15.61
N HIS A 120 5.54 -5.27 15.16
CA HIS A 120 6.01 -4.92 13.82
C HIS A 120 7.48 -5.29 13.62
N VAL A 121 8.34 -4.96 14.58
CA VAL A 121 9.77 -5.32 14.52
C VAL A 121 9.96 -6.83 14.43
N ALA A 122 9.24 -7.60 15.24
CA ALA A 122 9.31 -9.05 15.21
C ALA A 122 8.87 -9.61 13.86
N LEU A 123 7.76 -9.11 13.31
CA LEU A 123 7.24 -9.53 12.00
C LEU A 123 8.23 -9.20 10.87
N LEU A 124 8.71 -7.96 10.80
CA LEU A 124 9.64 -7.52 9.75
C LEU A 124 10.95 -8.31 9.81
N ASN A 125 11.48 -8.56 11.00
CA ASN A 125 12.68 -9.37 11.14
C ASN A 125 12.46 -10.85 10.80
N ALA A 126 11.26 -11.39 11.02
CA ALA A 126 10.92 -12.74 10.56
C ALA A 126 10.88 -12.79 9.03
N MET A 127 10.22 -11.81 8.39
CA MET A 127 10.16 -11.69 6.93
C MET A 127 11.55 -11.56 6.30
N LEU A 128 12.38 -10.66 6.82
CA LEU A 128 13.73 -10.41 6.30
C LEU A 128 14.68 -11.61 6.46
N ARG A 129 14.38 -12.54 7.37
CA ARG A 129 15.15 -13.78 7.57
C ARG A 129 14.59 -14.97 6.79
N GLY A 130 13.53 -14.77 5.99
CA GLY A 130 12.85 -15.87 5.31
C GLY A 130 12.09 -16.80 6.26
N GLY A 131 11.75 -16.35 7.47
CA GLY A 131 11.01 -17.13 8.47
C GLY A 131 9.49 -17.13 8.26
N LEU A 132 9.02 -16.82 7.05
CA LEU A 132 7.61 -16.92 6.70
C LEU A 132 7.25 -18.37 6.35
N PRO A 133 6.07 -18.86 6.78
CA PRO A 133 5.53 -20.14 6.33
C PRO A 133 5.44 -20.26 4.80
N GLU A 134 5.73 -21.45 4.26
CA GLU A 134 5.73 -21.71 2.81
C GLU A 134 4.35 -21.49 2.15
N ASP A 135 3.26 -21.69 2.90
CA ASP A 135 1.88 -21.50 2.44
C ASP A 135 1.49 -20.03 2.20
N ILE A 136 2.35 -19.09 2.60
CA ILE A 136 2.17 -17.64 2.38
C ILE A 136 2.95 -17.16 1.14
N LEU A 137 3.89 -17.96 0.62
CA LEU A 137 4.70 -17.65 -0.56
C LEU A 137 3.96 -18.15 -1.81
N LEU A 138 3.18 -17.27 -2.43
CA LEU A 138 2.47 -17.52 -3.70
C LEU A 138 3.42 -17.55 -4.91
#